data_AF-A0A1V6DL22-F1
#
_entry.id   AF-A0A1V6DL22-F1
#
_cell.length_a   1.000
_cell.length_b   1.000
_cell.length_c   1.000
_cell.angle_alpha   90.00
_cell.angle_beta   90.00
_cell.angle_gamma   90.00
#
_symmetry.space_group_name_H-M   'P 1'
#
loop_
_entity.id
_entity.type
_entity.pdbx_description
1 polymer ?
#
loop_
_entity_poly.entity_id
_entity_poly.type
_entity_poly.pdbx_seq_one_letter_code
_entity_poly.pdbx_strand_id
1 'polypeptide(L)'
;MMNTYKALNYLALGERDNARVELNRALQRQKDAVAENAKRLEAAQEDAKAAKKDGASQNGATASYDVEKAQKDPQTSAALAQVENELSTQLRAYGDYVNPFSVFLDGLFFLAQGEGGSDLERARKSIERVAAMVPDNAYLQTEHQIAEAAANGKALEPTTYVFFETGSAPHRKQIRIDIPTFIVTDRVSYVGAAFPRLEFNDDFASSLSVSAAGQSLDTALLCSMDSVIAQDFKNEWPTIITKTLITTGLRATLDAVVQNQVKDQGWQAQLAAKIAMVAYQASTNIADTRTWTTLPKQFQYCRLATPSDRQLTLTSGTQSQTITLEPGKINVVYVKSVSSTSPLWVSQFILQ
;
A
#
# COMPACT_ATOMS: atom_id res chain seq x y z
N MET A 1 -0.37 -6.37 5.95
CA MET A 1 -1.84 -6.47 5.81
C MET A 1 -2.37 -7.90 5.83
N MET A 2 -1.96 -8.82 4.95
CA MET A 2 -2.49 -10.20 4.99
C MET A 2 -2.35 -10.86 6.38
N ASN A 3 -1.14 -10.87 6.94
CA ASN A 3 -0.91 -11.40 8.29
C ASN A 3 -1.62 -10.56 9.38
N THR A 4 -1.74 -9.24 9.18
CA THR A 4 -2.51 -8.35 10.08
C THR A 4 -3.98 -8.77 10.18
N TYR A 5 -4.64 -9.06 9.05
CA TYR A 5 -6.02 -9.55 9.03
C TYR A 5 -6.16 -10.96 9.59
N LYS A 6 -5.18 -11.84 9.34
CA LYS A 6 -5.16 -13.16 10.01
C LYS A 6 -5.08 -13.01 11.52
N ALA A 7 -4.22 -12.10 12.02
CA ALA A 7 -4.14 -11.81 13.45
C ALA A 7 -5.48 -11.30 14.00
N LEU A 8 -6.14 -10.34 13.34
CA LEU A 8 -7.48 -9.88 13.74
C LEU A 8 -8.49 -11.02 13.81
N ASN A 9 -8.51 -11.90 12.81
CA ASN A 9 -9.41 -13.05 12.80
C ASN A 9 -9.11 -14.00 13.97
N TYR A 10 -7.84 -14.30 14.23
CA TYR A 10 -7.45 -15.13 15.36
C TYR A 10 -7.80 -14.49 16.71
N LEU A 11 -7.66 -13.17 16.85
CA LEU A 11 -8.11 -12.45 18.06
C LEU A 11 -9.62 -12.56 18.24
N ALA A 12 -10.39 -12.40 17.17
CA ALA A 12 -11.84 -12.55 17.21
C ALA A 12 -12.28 -13.98 17.55
N LEU A 13 -11.47 -14.99 17.22
CA LEU A 13 -11.70 -16.40 17.57
C LEU A 13 -11.17 -16.78 18.96
N GLY A 14 -10.51 -15.87 19.69
CA GLY A 14 -9.85 -16.17 20.96
C GLY A 14 -8.56 -16.98 20.82
N GLU A 15 -8.04 -17.15 19.60
CA GLU A 15 -6.83 -17.92 19.30
C GLU A 15 -5.56 -17.05 19.47
N ARG A 16 -5.31 -16.66 20.71
CA ARG A 16 -4.21 -15.77 21.12
C ARG A 16 -2.83 -16.18 20.56
N ASP A 17 -2.46 -17.45 20.63
CA ASP A 17 -1.15 -17.92 20.17
C ASP A 17 -0.98 -17.77 18.65
N ASN A 18 -2.03 -18.09 17.89
CA ASN A 18 -2.03 -17.91 16.45
C ASN A 18 -1.99 -16.43 16.06
N ALA A 19 -2.71 -15.57 16.80
CA ALA A 19 -2.63 -14.12 16.63
C ALA A 19 -1.20 -13.60 16.85
N ARG A 20 -0.53 -14.03 17.93
CA ARG A 20 0.87 -13.67 18.22
C ARG A 20 1.79 -14.04 17.06
N VAL A 21 1.65 -15.24 16.50
CA VAL A 21 2.46 -15.70 15.36
C VAL A 21 2.25 -14.81 14.13
N GLU A 22 1.01 -14.48 13.80
CA GLU A 22 0.71 -13.64 12.63
C GLU A 22 1.13 -12.17 12.81
N LEU A 23 1.05 -11.63 14.03
CA LEU A 23 1.62 -10.31 14.35
C LEU A 23 3.14 -10.30 14.16
N ASN A 24 3.85 -11.30 14.70
CA ASN A 24 5.28 -11.46 14.49
C ASN A 24 5.63 -11.54 12.99
N ARG A 25 4.87 -12.32 12.21
CA ARG A 25 5.03 -12.40 10.75
C ARG A 25 4.75 -11.07 10.06
N ALA A 26 3.74 -10.31 10.52
CA ALA A 26 3.44 -9.00 9.97
C ALA A 26 4.61 -8.03 10.15
N LEU A 27 5.21 -7.95 11.34
CA LEU A 27 6.38 -7.09 11.58
C LEU A 27 7.63 -7.58 10.86
N GLN A 28 7.85 -8.90 10.80
CA GLN A 28 9.01 -9.48 10.10
C GLN A 28 8.94 -9.15 8.60
N ARG A 29 7.77 -9.28 7.96
CA ARG A 29 7.59 -8.93 6.55
C ARG A 29 7.87 -7.46 6.25
N GLN A 30 7.59 -6.54 7.17
CA GLN A 30 7.94 -5.12 7.00
C GLN A 30 9.47 -4.93 6.96
N LYS A 31 10.21 -5.66 7.80
CA LYS A 31 11.68 -5.65 7.80
C LYS A 31 12.26 -6.31 6.55
N ASP A 32 11.74 -7.47 6.19
CA ASP A 32 12.19 -8.23 5.02
C ASP A 32 11.98 -7.44 3.73
N ALA A 33 10.85 -6.72 3.60
CA ALA A 33 10.53 -5.92 2.43
C ALA A 33 11.58 -4.83 2.12
N VAL A 34 12.22 -4.25 3.15
CA VAL A 34 13.33 -3.28 2.95
C VAL A 34 14.51 -3.97 2.27
N ALA A 35 14.94 -5.12 2.79
CA ALA A 35 16.07 -5.87 2.25
C ALA A 35 15.77 -6.47 0.87
N GLU A 36 14.55 -6.97 0.67
CA GLU A 36 14.09 -7.47 -0.63
C GLU A 36 14.06 -6.35 -1.68
N ASN A 37 13.62 -5.14 -1.31
CA ASN A 37 13.62 -4.03 -2.24
C ASN A 37 15.03 -3.59 -2.63
N ALA A 38 15.97 -3.55 -1.68
CA ALA A 38 17.37 -3.25 -1.98
C ALA A 38 17.91 -4.22 -3.05
N LYS A 39 17.66 -5.52 -2.90
CA LYS A 39 18.03 -6.55 -3.90
C LYS A 39 17.35 -6.33 -5.25
N ARG A 40 16.07 -5.94 -5.27
CA ARG A 40 15.35 -5.64 -6.53
C ARG A 40 15.93 -4.43 -7.25
N LEU A 41 16.37 -3.41 -6.51
CA LEU A 41 17.01 -2.22 -7.06
C LEU A 41 18.39 -2.57 -7.64
N GLU A 42 19.20 -3.33 -6.91
CA GLU A 42 20.50 -3.82 -7.38
C GLU A 42 20.35 -4.65 -8.66
N ALA A 43 19.44 -5.63 -8.67
CA ALA A 43 19.17 -6.45 -9.85
C ALA A 43 18.70 -5.60 -11.05
N ALA A 44 17.83 -4.61 -10.83
CA ALA A 44 17.41 -3.70 -11.89
C ALA A 44 18.59 -2.89 -12.45
N GLN A 45 19.52 -2.44 -11.60
CA GLN A 45 20.73 -1.74 -12.06
C GLN A 45 21.66 -2.66 -12.85
N GLU A 46 21.79 -3.92 -12.45
CA GLU A 46 22.53 -4.93 -13.22
C GLU A 46 21.90 -5.19 -14.58
N ASP A 47 20.57 -5.37 -14.62
CA ASP A 47 19.81 -5.51 -15.87
C ASP A 47 20.02 -4.32 -16.80
N ALA A 48 20.00 -3.09 -16.27
CA ALA A 48 20.27 -1.87 -17.05
C ALA A 48 21.69 -1.85 -17.63
N LYS A 49 22.70 -2.26 -16.85
CA LYS A 49 24.09 -2.34 -17.31
C LYS A 49 24.26 -3.42 -18.39
N ALA A 50 23.66 -4.59 -18.18
CA ALA A 50 23.68 -5.69 -19.15
C ALA A 50 22.97 -5.30 -20.45
N ALA A 51 21.79 -4.68 -20.37
CA ALA A 51 21.06 -4.19 -21.54
C ALA A 51 21.87 -3.17 -22.36
N LYS A 52 22.69 -2.34 -21.71
CA LYS A 52 23.58 -1.39 -22.39
C LYS A 52 24.79 -2.07 -23.03
N LYS A 53 25.47 -2.97 -22.30
CA LYS A 53 26.75 -3.57 -22.72
C LYS A 53 26.59 -4.77 -23.64
N ASP A 54 25.77 -5.73 -23.23
CA ASP A 54 25.65 -7.05 -23.86
C ASP A 54 24.37 -7.15 -24.72
N GLY A 55 23.44 -6.22 -24.49
CA GLY A 55 22.12 -6.19 -25.13
C GLY A 55 21.10 -7.06 -24.39
N ALA A 56 19.83 -6.67 -24.44
CA ALA A 56 18.72 -7.48 -23.92
C ALA A 56 18.12 -8.34 -25.03
N SER A 57 17.72 -9.58 -24.74
CA SER A 57 17.16 -10.51 -25.73
C SER A 57 15.74 -10.98 -25.40
N GLN A 58 14.85 -10.94 -26.39
CA GLN A 58 13.52 -11.58 -26.39
C GLN A 58 13.22 -12.07 -27.79
N ASN A 59 12.62 -13.26 -27.89
CA ASN A 59 12.07 -13.79 -29.14
C ASN A 59 13.07 -13.72 -30.32
N GLY A 60 14.37 -13.92 -30.05
CA GLY A 60 15.43 -13.94 -31.04
C GLY A 60 15.96 -12.56 -31.48
N ALA A 61 15.42 -11.45 -30.98
CA ALA A 61 16.00 -10.12 -31.16
C ALA A 61 16.88 -9.76 -29.97
N THR A 62 18.03 -9.16 -30.23
CA THR A 62 18.94 -8.62 -29.21
C THR A 62 19.20 -7.16 -29.52
N ALA A 63 19.10 -6.31 -28.49
CA ALA A 63 19.24 -4.87 -28.64
C ALA A 63 20.05 -4.28 -27.49
N SER A 64 21.06 -3.48 -27.82
CA SER A 64 21.65 -2.57 -26.84
C SER A 64 20.65 -1.46 -26.53
N TYR A 65 20.43 -1.19 -25.25
CA TYR A 65 19.53 -0.13 -24.82
C TYR A 65 20.11 0.65 -23.63
N ASP A 66 20.27 1.96 -23.80
CA ASP A 66 20.75 2.86 -22.76
C ASP A 66 19.58 3.44 -21.94
N VAL A 67 19.28 2.78 -20.83
CA VAL A 67 18.22 3.19 -19.88
C VAL A 67 18.45 4.60 -19.35
N GLU A 68 19.70 4.97 -19.03
CA GLU A 68 20.01 6.29 -18.48
C GLU A 68 19.77 7.40 -19.50
N LYS A 69 20.13 7.16 -20.78
CA LYS A 69 19.86 8.11 -21.85
C LYS A 69 18.35 8.29 -22.08
N ALA A 70 17.57 7.21 -21.99
CA ALA A 70 16.12 7.26 -22.09
C ALA A 70 15.50 8.09 -20.96
N GLN A 71 15.95 7.87 -19.72
CA GLN A 71 15.45 8.60 -18.57
C GLN A 71 15.81 10.10 -18.59
N LYS A 72 16.87 10.50 -19.28
CA LYS A 72 17.31 11.90 -19.43
C LYS A 72 16.63 12.63 -20.59
N ASP A 73 15.88 11.94 -21.44
CA ASP A 73 15.10 12.58 -22.49
C ASP A 73 14.08 13.56 -21.87
N PRO A 74 13.95 14.81 -22.35
CA PRO A 74 13.10 15.82 -21.71
C PRO A 74 11.63 15.43 -21.60
N GLN A 75 11.07 14.77 -22.62
CA GLN A 75 9.66 14.36 -22.61
C GLN A 75 9.44 13.17 -21.67
N THR A 76 10.33 12.17 -21.74
CA THR A 76 10.26 10.98 -20.89
C THR A 76 10.46 11.34 -19.42
N SER A 77 11.50 12.12 -19.12
CA SER A 77 11.83 12.56 -17.76
C SER A 77 10.69 13.35 -17.12
N ALA A 78 10.08 14.29 -17.85
CA ALA A 78 8.96 15.08 -17.34
C ALA A 78 7.74 14.21 -17.00
N ALA A 79 7.42 13.23 -17.85
CA ALA A 79 6.32 12.30 -17.62
C ALA A 79 6.58 11.36 -16.43
N LEU A 80 7.80 10.84 -16.29
CA LEU A 80 8.19 10.00 -15.14
C LEU A 80 8.18 10.79 -13.83
N ALA A 81 8.69 12.02 -13.85
CA ALA A 81 8.70 12.92 -12.70
C ALA A 81 7.29 13.31 -12.27
N GLN A 82 6.35 13.47 -13.21
CA GLN A 82 4.94 13.71 -12.87
C GLN A 82 4.36 12.58 -12.02
N VAL A 83 4.59 11.31 -12.41
CA VAL A 83 4.12 10.16 -11.64
C VAL A 83 4.73 10.17 -10.24
N GLU A 84 6.04 10.42 -10.12
CA GLU A 84 6.73 10.45 -8.82
C GLU A 84 6.24 11.59 -7.91
N ASN A 85 5.97 12.76 -8.48
CA ASN A 85 5.43 13.90 -7.75
C ASN A 85 4.05 13.60 -7.16
N GLU A 86 3.17 12.97 -7.94
CA GLU A 86 1.83 12.56 -7.49
C GLU A 86 1.88 11.55 -6.33
N LEU A 87 2.85 10.62 -6.33
CA LEU A 87 3.07 9.72 -5.19
C LEU A 87 3.47 10.52 -3.94
N SER A 88 4.37 11.49 -4.14
CA SER A 88 4.97 12.26 -3.05
C SER A 88 3.94 13.13 -2.30
N THR A 89 2.82 13.52 -2.94
CA THR A 89 1.76 14.29 -2.26
C THR A 89 0.98 13.48 -1.22
N GLN A 90 1.06 12.14 -1.28
CA GLN A 90 0.33 11.26 -0.37
C GLN A 90 1.18 10.72 0.78
N LEU A 91 2.49 11.01 0.78
CA LEU A 91 3.43 10.42 1.74
C LEU A 91 3.31 11.04 3.12
N ARG A 92 3.28 10.17 4.12
CA ARG A 92 3.45 10.49 5.54
C ARG A 92 4.75 9.85 6.04
N ALA A 93 5.28 10.39 7.13
CA ALA A 93 6.56 9.96 7.72
C ALA A 93 6.44 8.65 8.53
N TYR A 94 5.91 7.57 7.93
CA TYR A 94 5.76 6.26 8.57
C TYR A 94 7.05 5.42 8.54
N GLY A 95 7.95 5.73 7.60
CA GLY A 95 9.10 4.90 7.25
C GLY A 95 8.75 3.83 6.22
N ASP A 96 9.79 3.27 5.58
CA ASP A 96 9.62 2.32 4.48
C ASP A 96 8.94 1.03 4.90
N TYR A 97 7.94 0.62 4.13
CA TYR A 97 7.14 -0.61 4.32
C TYR A 97 6.43 -0.73 5.67
N VAL A 98 6.36 0.36 6.44
CA VAL A 98 5.72 0.36 7.74
C VAL A 98 4.22 0.60 7.61
N ASN A 99 3.43 -0.19 8.33
CA ASN A 99 2.00 0.01 8.46
C ASN A 99 1.65 0.33 9.93
N PRO A 100 1.31 1.60 10.26
CA PRO A 100 0.99 2.02 11.62
C PRO A 100 -0.10 1.18 12.29
N PHE A 101 -1.15 0.78 11.57
CA PHE A 101 -2.22 -0.07 12.13
C PHE A 101 -1.69 -1.45 12.55
N SER A 102 -0.80 -2.05 11.76
CA SER A 102 -0.19 -3.34 12.11
C SER A 102 0.70 -3.25 13.35
N VAL A 103 1.44 -2.13 13.51
CA VAL A 103 2.28 -1.89 14.70
C VAL A 103 1.40 -1.56 15.92
N PHE A 104 0.30 -0.84 15.72
CA PHE A 104 -0.66 -0.57 16.79
C PHE A 104 -1.33 -1.85 17.29
N LEU A 105 -1.75 -2.73 16.38
CA LEU A 105 -2.36 -4.01 16.75
C LEU A 105 -1.38 -4.91 17.51
N ASP A 106 -0.08 -4.89 17.16
CA ASP A 106 0.97 -5.53 17.94
C ASP A 106 1.04 -4.96 19.36
N GLY A 107 1.08 -3.62 19.47
CA GLY A 107 1.09 -2.93 20.76
C GLY A 107 -0.13 -3.29 21.62
N LEU A 108 -1.33 -3.19 21.05
CA LEU A 108 -2.59 -3.49 21.74
C LEU A 108 -2.66 -4.97 22.18
N PHE A 109 -2.22 -5.89 21.34
CA PHE A 109 -2.16 -7.31 21.69
C PHE A 109 -1.30 -7.54 22.92
N PHE A 110 -0.05 -7.05 22.92
CA PHE A 110 0.85 -7.26 24.07
C PHE A 110 0.45 -6.43 25.29
N LEU A 111 -0.24 -5.31 25.10
CA LEU A 111 -0.78 -4.51 26.21
C LEU A 111 -1.90 -5.26 26.92
N ALA A 112 -2.86 -5.79 26.17
CA ALA A 112 -4.04 -6.45 26.72
C ALA A 112 -3.76 -7.89 27.18
N GLN A 113 -2.88 -8.60 26.46
CA GLN A 113 -2.64 -10.03 26.62
C GLN A 113 -1.17 -10.33 27.00
N GLY A 114 -0.32 -9.38 27.38
CA GLY A 114 1.05 -9.69 27.80
C GLY A 114 1.13 -10.59 29.05
N GLU A 115 2.07 -11.54 29.07
CA GLU A 115 2.27 -12.47 30.23
C GLU A 115 3.35 -12.00 31.21
N GLY A 116 4.03 -10.89 30.93
CA GLY A 116 5.07 -10.36 31.82
C GLY A 116 5.70 -9.06 31.34
N GLY A 117 6.69 -8.57 32.09
CA GLY A 117 7.31 -7.26 31.84
C GLY A 117 7.91 -7.10 30.44
N SER A 118 8.47 -8.16 29.85
CA SER A 118 9.02 -8.11 28.48
C SER A 118 7.93 -7.88 27.43
N ASP A 119 6.75 -8.48 27.60
CA ASP A 119 5.62 -8.29 26.70
C ASP A 119 5.06 -6.87 26.84
N LEU A 120 4.94 -6.37 28.06
CA LEU A 120 4.48 -5.00 28.31
C LEU A 120 5.48 -3.96 27.79
N GLU A 121 6.79 -4.20 27.89
CA GLU A 121 7.80 -3.34 27.26
C GLU A 121 7.72 -3.38 25.72
N ARG A 122 7.42 -4.54 25.13
CA ARG A 122 7.14 -4.61 23.70
C ARG A 122 5.90 -3.79 23.34
N ALA A 123 4.82 -3.92 24.12
CA ALA A 123 3.61 -3.14 23.92
C ALA A 123 3.90 -1.64 23.95
N ARG A 124 4.60 -1.17 24.99
CA ARG A 124 5.03 0.21 25.15
C ARG A 124 5.82 0.71 23.95
N LYS A 125 6.84 -0.03 23.50
CA LYS A 125 7.66 0.34 22.33
C LYS A 125 6.87 0.35 21.02
N SER A 126 5.96 -0.59 20.82
CA SER A 126 5.11 -0.62 19.63
C SER A 126 4.17 0.59 19.61
N ILE A 127 3.53 0.93 20.73
CA ILE A 127 2.67 2.11 20.84
C ILE A 127 3.46 3.43 20.72
N GLU A 128 4.61 3.55 21.38
CA GLU A 128 5.55 4.68 21.27
C GLU A 128 5.89 4.95 19.79
N ARG A 129 6.24 3.89 19.06
CA ARG A 129 6.57 3.96 17.64
C ARG A 129 5.40 4.47 16.80
N VAL A 130 4.16 4.02 17.06
CA VAL A 130 2.99 4.51 16.33
C VAL A 130 2.64 5.95 16.70
N ALA A 131 2.76 6.33 17.98
CA ALA A 131 2.55 7.70 18.43
C ALA A 131 3.53 8.69 17.77
N ALA A 132 4.77 8.26 17.52
CA ALA A 132 5.74 9.03 16.76
C ALA A 132 5.41 9.15 15.26
N MET A 133 4.78 8.12 14.67
CA MET A 133 4.36 8.12 13.25
C MET A 133 3.12 8.99 12.99
N VAL A 134 2.26 9.14 14.01
CA VAL A 134 0.99 9.88 13.90
C VAL A 134 0.85 10.83 15.10
N PRO A 135 1.72 11.86 15.21
CA PRO A 135 1.80 12.71 16.39
C PRO A 135 0.51 13.49 16.66
N ASP A 136 -0.24 13.83 15.62
CA ASP A 136 -1.48 14.61 15.71
C ASP A 136 -2.68 13.84 16.28
N ASN A 137 -2.56 12.52 16.48
CA ASN A 137 -3.61 11.71 17.06
C ASN A 137 -3.52 11.68 18.60
N ALA A 138 -4.39 12.45 19.26
CA ALA A 138 -4.43 12.54 20.72
C ALA A 138 -4.72 11.21 21.43
N TYR A 139 -5.46 10.29 20.79
CA TYR A 139 -5.69 8.96 21.35
C TYR A 139 -4.39 8.16 21.44
N LEU A 140 -3.49 8.29 20.46
CA LEU A 140 -2.19 7.58 20.48
C LEU A 140 -1.27 8.13 21.57
N GLN A 141 -1.29 9.44 21.80
CA GLN A 141 -0.52 10.04 22.90
C GLN A 141 -1.01 9.53 24.26
N THR A 142 -2.33 9.41 24.42
CA THR A 142 -2.92 8.83 25.64
C THR A 142 -2.59 7.34 25.76
N GLU A 143 -2.66 6.61 24.65
CA GLU A 143 -2.35 5.18 24.62
C GLU A 143 -0.89 4.91 25.02
N HIS A 144 0.04 5.76 24.57
CA HIS A 144 1.44 5.67 24.95
C HIS A 144 1.63 5.81 26.45
N GLN A 145 1.01 6.83 27.09
CA GLN A 145 1.07 7.01 28.55
C GLN A 145 0.48 5.81 29.31
N ILE A 146 -0.58 5.20 28.79
CA ILE A 146 -1.18 4.00 29.38
C ILE A 146 -0.22 2.81 29.27
N ALA A 147 0.40 2.62 28.11
CA ALA A 147 1.36 1.55 27.90
C ALA A 147 2.61 1.73 28.78
N GLU A 148 3.09 2.97 28.98
CA GLU A 148 4.15 3.29 29.94
C GLU A 148 3.75 2.95 31.37
N ALA A 149 2.55 3.35 31.80
CA ALA A 149 2.07 3.04 33.14
C ALA A 149 1.89 1.52 33.36
N ALA A 150 1.39 0.81 32.35
CA ALA A 150 1.22 -0.64 32.39
C ALA A 150 2.55 -1.37 32.51
N ALA A 151 3.57 -0.97 31.74
CA ALA A 151 4.92 -1.51 31.85
C ALA A 151 5.53 -1.29 33.26
N ASN A 152 5.10 -0.23 33.96
CA ASN A 152 5.45 0.05 35.35
C ASN A 152 4.51 -0.57 36.39
N GLY A 153 3.67 -1.53 35.99
CA GLY A 153 2.83 -2.34 36.90
C GLY A 153 1.43 -1.79 37.18
N LYS A 154 1.01 -0.69 36.53
CA LYS A 154 -0.36 -0.20 36.65
C LYS A 154 -1.33 -1.13 35.91
N ALA A 155 -2.39 -1.56 36.59
CA ALA A 155 -3.44 -2.35 35.94
C ALA A 155 -4.17 -1.52 34.87
N LEU A 156 -4.52 -2.16 33.75
CA LEU A 156 -5.38 -1.57 32.74
C LEU A 156 -6.79 -1.36 33.30
N GLU A 157 -7.43 -0.25 32.91
CA GLU A 157 -8.84 0.01 33.18
C GLU A 157 -9.73 -0.60 32.08
N PRO A 158 -11.01 -0.93 32.37
CA PRO A 158 -11.94 -1.37 31.35
C PRO A 158 -12.06 -0.37 30.20
N THR A 159 -11.67 -0.78 29.00
CA THR A 159 -11.52 0.12 27.85
C THR A 159 -12.15 -0.52 26.61
N THR A 160 -12.79 0.29 25.79
CA THR A 160 -13.30 -0.10 24.48
C THR A 160 -12.53 0.65 23.39
N TYR A 161 -12.01 -0.10 22.42
CA TYR A 161 -11.37 0.42 21.22
C TYR A 161 -12.37 0.30 20.07
N VAL A 162 -12.64 1.40 19.38
CA VAL A 162 -13.48 1.38 18.18
C VAL A 162 -12.58 1.67 16.98
N PHE A 163 -12.32 0.65 16.18
CA PHE A 163 -11.62 0.80 14.90
C PHE A 163 -12.63 1.08 13.79
N PHE A 164 -12.25 1.95 12.87
CA PHE A 164 -13.03 2.28 11.69
C PHE A 164 -12.17 2.15 10.43
N GLU A 165 -12.52 1.19 9.58
CA GLU A 165 -12.02 1.09 8.21
C GLU A 165 -12.96 1.87 7.30
N THR A 166 -12.41 2.86 6.59
CA THR A 166 -13.19 3.71 5.68
C THR A 166 -12.60 3.75 4.27
N GLY A 167 -13.48 3.77 3.27
CA GLY A 167 -13.13 3.88 1.86
C GLY A 167 -12.45 2.64 1.28
N SER A 168 -11.74 2.84 0.17
CA SER A 168 -10.97 1.80 -0.51
C SER A 168 -9.59 2.30 -0.92
N ALA A 169 -8.62 1.39 -0.89
CA ALA A 169 -7.24 1.62 -1.26
C ALA A 169 -7.08 2.00 -2.74
N PRO A 170 -6.03 2.75 -3.10
CA PRO A 170 -5.79 3.18 -4.46
C PRO A 170 -5.65 1.99 -5.40
N HIS A 171 -6.13 2.16 -6.63
CA HIS A 171 -5.97 1.18 -7.68
C HIS A 171 -4.85 1.60 -8.65
N ARG A 172 -4.32 0.65 -9.43
CA ARG A 172 -3.31 0.95 -10.46
C ARG A 172 -4.01 1.01 -11.82
N LYS A 173 -3.81 2.09 -12.57
CA LYS A 173 -4.18 2.18 -13.99
C LYS A 173 -2.95 2.22 -14.88
N GLN A 174 -3.14 1.91 -16.15
CA GLN A 174 -2.09 2.05 -17.16
C GLN A 174 -2.09 3.48 -17.72
N ILE A 175 -0.90 4.05 -17.83
CA ILE A 175 -0.64 5.25 -18.64
C ILE A 175 0.36 4.90 -19.74
N ARG A 176 0.34 5.70 -20.82
CA ARG A 176 1.35 5.62 -21.88
C ARG A 176 2.36 6.74 -21.67
N ILE A 177 3.64 6.38 -21.64
CA ILE A 177 4.75 7.34 -21.71
C ILE A 177 5.53 7.03 -22.97
N ASP A 178 5.74 8.05 -23.81
CA ASP A 178 6.47 7.89 -25.05
C ASP A 178 7.98 7.92 -24.78
N ILE A 179 8.68 6.89 -25.26
CA ILE A 179 10.10 6.65 -25.05
C ILE A 179 10.85 6.84 -26.37
N PRO A 180 11.99 7.55 -26.38
CA PRO A 180 12.74 7.78 -27.60
C PRO A 180 13.33 6.50 -28.21
N THR A 181 13.11 6.30 -29.51
CA THR A 181 13.68 5.18 -30.28
C THR A 181 15.10 5.45 -30.77
N PHE A 182 15.62 6.68 -30.61
CA PHE A 182 16.99 7.04 -31.03
C PHE A 182 18.09 6.33 -30.23
N ILE A 183 17.69 5.54 -29.23
CA ILE A 183 18.56 4.69 -28.41
C ILE A 183 18.83 3.35 -29.12
N VAL A 184 18.01 3.01 -30.13
CA VAL A 184 18.04 1.75 -30.86
C VAL A 184 18.19 1.95 -32.38
N THR A 185 17.77 3.10 -32.92
CA THR A 185 17.79 3.40 -34.37
C THR A 185 18.23 4.84 -34.64
N ASP A 186 18.79 5.16 -35.81
CA ASP A 186 19.20 6.53 -36.16
C ASP A 186 18.03 7.49 -36.49
N ARG A 187 16.78 7.06 -36.28
CA ARG A 187 15.59 7.88 -36.52
C ARG A 187 15.04 8.42 -35.20
N VAL A 188 14.79 9.73 -35.15
CA VAL A 188 14.06 10.35 -34.05
C VAL A 188 12.57 9.99 -34.18
N SER A 189 12.20 8.89 -33.53
CA SER A 189 10.81 8.46 -33.35
C SER A 189 10.60 8.13 -31.87
N TYR A 190 9.34 7.96 -31.48
CA TYR A 190 8.96 7.53 -30.14
C TYR A 190 8.15 6.25 -30.22
N VAL A 191 8.28 5.43 -29.17
CA VAL A 191 7.46 4.24 -28.95
C VAL A 191 6.74 4.38 -27.61
N GLY A 192 5.45 4.05 -27.58
CA GLY A 192 4.68 4.11 -26.35
C GLY A 192 5.07 2.97 -25.42
N ALA A 193 5.45 3.29 -24.18
CA ALA A 193 5.61 2.35 -23.10
C ALA A 193 4.43 2.42 -22.14
N ALA A 194 3.89 1.26 -21.75
CA ALA A 194 2.86 1.16 -20.74
C ALA A 194 3.47 1.18 -19.33
N PHE A 195 3.09 2.16 -18.52
CA PHE A 195 3.49 2.27 -17.12
C PHE A 195 2.27 2.15 -16.19
N PRO A 196 2.42 1.54 -15.01
CA PRO A 196 1.41 1.64 -13.97
C PRO A 196 1.45 3.03 -13.33
N ARG A 197 0.29 3.53 -12.89
CA ARG A 197 0.12 4.76 -12.11
C ARG A 197 -0.95 4.52 -11.05
N LEU A 198 -0.74 5.01 -9.83
CA LEU A 198 -1.75 4.94 -8.78
C LEU A 198 -2.86 5.98 -9.02
N GLU A 199 -4.10 5.57 -8.74
CA GLU A 199 -5.27 6.42 -8.70
C GLU A 199 -5.94 6.25 -7.34
N PHE A 200 -6.02 7.36 -6.60
CA PHE A 200 -6.54 7.42 -5.24
C PHE A 200 -8.06 7.59 -5.26
N ASN A 201 -8.75 7.01 -4.27
CA ASN A 201 -10.20 7.09 -4.15
C ASN A 201 -10.58 8.10 -3.06
N ASP A 202 -11.39 9.10 -3.39
CA ASP A 202 -11.82 10.12 -2.44
C ASP A 202 -13.24 9.90 -1.89
N ASP A 203 -13.90 8.81 -2.29
CA ASP A 203 -15.16 8.39 -1.71
C ASP A 203 -14.93 7.54 -0.44
N PHE A 204 -15.01 8.19 0.71
CA PHE A 204 -14.89 7.58 2.02
C PHE A 204 -15.59 8.45 3.08
N ALA A 205 -16.02 7.84 4.18
CA ALA A 205 -16.50 8.60 5.32
C ALA A 205 -15.33 9.21 6.09
N SER A 206 -15.39 10.51 6.39
CA SER A 206 -14.29 11.24 7.05
C SER A 206 -13.98 10.75 8.46
N SER A 207 -15.00 10.33 9.20
CA SER A 207 -14.90 9.78 10.55
C SER A 207 -16.13 8.95 10.90
N LEU A 208 -16.01 8.20 12.00
CA LEU A 208 -17.10 7.57 12.71
C LEU A 208 -17.28 8.28 14.05
N SER A 209 -18.49 8.75 14.34
CA SER A 209 -18.84 9.28 15.65
C SER A 209 -19.33 8.15 16.56
N VAL A 210 -18.75 8.05 17.75
CA VAL A 210 -19.04 7.04 18.76
C VAL A 210 -19.62 7.73 19.98
N SER A 211 -20.90 7.50 20.24
CA SER A 211 -21.60 8.08 21.39
C SER A 211 -21.85 7.03 22.47
N ALA A 212 -21.47 7.35 23.72
CA ALA A 212 -21.65 6.50 24.89
C ALA A 212 -21.62 7.32 26.18
N ALA A 213 -22.44 6.96 27.18
CA ALA A 213 -22.46 7.62 28.49
C ALA A 213 -22.51 9.16 28.44
N GLY A 214 -23.26 9.73 27.48
CA GLY A 214 -23.38 11.18 27.28
C GLY A 214 -22.18 11.87 26.62
N GLN A 215 -21.16 11.13 26.21
CA GLN A 215 -20.02 11.62 25.43
C GLN A 215 -20.18 11.22 23.97
N SER A 216 -19.66 12.04 23.06
CA SER A 216 -19.52 11.71 21.64
C SER A 216 -18.06 11.94 21.23
N LEU A 217 -17.43 10.92 20.67
CA LEU A 217 -16.03 10.91 20.27
C LEU A 217 -15.94 10.54 18.80
N ASP A 218 -15.18 11.31 18.03
CA ASP A 218 -14.90 10.95 16.65
C ASP A 218 -13.63 10.11 16.55
N THR A 219 -13.62 9.15 15.62
CA THR A 219 -12.41 8.40 15.27
C THR A 219 -11.36 9.31 14.65
N ALA A 220 -10.10 9.08 14.99
CA ALA A 220 -8.96 9.81 14.43
C ALA A 220 -8.07 8.87 13.60
N LEU A 221 -7.37 9.43 12.61
CA LEU A 221 -6.49 8.68 11.72
C LEU A 221 -5.44 7.87 12.50
N LEU A 222 -5.38 6.57 12.22
CA LEU A 222 -4.34 5.67 12.72
C LEU A 222 -3.37 5.28 11.59
N CYS A 223 -3.88 5.02 10.40
CA CYS A 223 -3.07 4.63 9.25
C CYS A 223 -3.72 5.10 7.94
N SER A 224 -2.97 5.86 7.13
CA SER A 224 -3.34 6.14 5.74
C SER A 224 -2.80 5.05 4.83
N MET A 225 -3.68 4.25 4.23
CA MET A 225 -3.26 3.23 3.25
C MET A 225 -2.83 3.86 1.93
N ASP A 226 -3.33 5.06 1.59
CA ASP A 226 -2.81 5.84 0.48
C ASP A 226 -1.32 6.09 0.66
N SER A 227 -0.90 6.54 1.84
CA SER A 227 0.53 6.77 2.14
C SER A 227 1.33 5.47 2.12
N VAL A 228 0.80 4.38 2.70
CA VAL A 228 1.52 3.09 2.75
C VAL A 228 1.73 2.54 1.34
N ILE A 229 0.70 2.56 0.51
CA ILE A 229 0.76 2.03 -0.86
C ILE A 229 1.55 2.96 -1.78
N ALA A 230 1.43 4.29 -1.61
CA ALA A 230 2.25 5.24 -2.35
C ALA A 230 3.75 5.09 -2.03
N GLN A 231 4.13 4.86 -0.76
CA GLN A 231 5.52 4.61 -0.40
C GLN A 231 6.03 3.30 -0.99
N ASP A 232 5.25 2.21 -0.90
CA ASP A 232 5.60 0.92 -1.51
C ASP A 232 5.78 1.05 -3.03
N PHE A 233 4.84 1.69 -3.70
CA PHE A 233 4.91 1.94 -5.15
C PHE A 233 6.09 2.84 -5.53
N LYS A 234 6.36 3.90 -4.74
CA LYS A 234 7.52 4.79 -4.94
C LYS A 234 8.84 4.02 -4.81
N ASN A 235 8.93 3.11 -3.84
CA ASN A 235 10.10 2.28 -3.65
C ASN A 235 10.32 1.26 -4.78
N GLU A 236 9.23 0.80 -5.42
CA GLU A 236 9.25 -0.09 -6.59
C GLU A 236 9.52 0.67 -7.92
N TRP A 237 9.23 1.98 -7.95
CA TRP A 237 9.21 2.80 -9.16
C TRP A 237 10.50 2.75 -10.00
N PRO A 238 11.72 2.82 -9.42
CA PRO A 238 12.95 2.72 -10.22
C PRO A 238 13.09 1.37 -10.93
N THR A 239 12.68 0.27 -10.28
CA THR A 239 12.68 -1.07 -10.89
C THR A 239 11.64 -1.16 -12.01
N ILE A 240 10.44 -0.58 -11.81
CA ILE A 240 9.40 -0.51 -12.85
C ILE A 240 9.91 0.26 -14.06
N ILE A 241 10.54 1.42 -13.86
CA ILE A 241 11.11 2.23 -14.93
C ILE A 241 12.13 1.44 -15.73
N THR A 242 13.13 0.88 -15.06
CA THR A 242 14.21 0.17 -15.74
C THR A 242 13.70 -1.00 -16.57
N LYS A 243 12.86 -1.86 -16.00
CA LYS A 243 12.31 -3.03 -16.72
C LYS A 243 11.42 -2.62 -17.90
N THR A 244 10.60 -1.58 -17.71
CA THR A 244 9.71 -1.08 -18.76
C THR A 244 10.50 -0.49 -19.91
N LEU A 245 11.55 0.29 -19.62
CA LEU A 245 12.42 0.88 -20.64
C LEU A 245 13.20 -0.16 -21.44
N ILE A 246 13.80 -1.16 -20.78
CA ILE A 246 14.50 -2.27 -21.46
C ILE A 246 13.52 -3.02 -22.37
N THR A 247 12.34 -3.40 -21.85
CA THR A 247 11.32 -4.12 -22.61
C THR A 247 10.83 -3.30 -23.81
N THR A 248 10.67 -1.99 -23.64
CA THR A 248 10.24 -1.08 -24.69
C THR A 248 11.32 -0.92 -25.77
N GLY A 249 12.58 -0.79 -25.40
CA GLY A 249 13.70 -0.76 -26.34
C GLY A 249 13.80 -2.03 -27.19
N LEU A 250 13.59 -3.18 -26.57
CA LEU A 250 13.59 -4.47 -27.24
C LEU A 250 12.44 -4.59 -28.25
N ARG A 251 11.24 -4.10 -27.91
CA ARG A 251 10.11 -4.00 -28.85
C ARG A 251 10.40 -3.04 -30.00
N ALA A 252 10.99 -1.87 -29.73
CA ALA A 252 11.37 -0.94 -30.79
C ALA A 252 12.39 -1.56 -31.76
N THR A 253 13.28 -2.44 -31.27
CA THR A 253 14.23 -3.18 -32.11
C THR A 253 13.50 -4.18 -33.00
N LEU A 254 12.58 -4.96 -32.44
CA LEU A 254 11.74 -5.88 -33.19
C LEU A 254 10.94 -5.15 -34.27
N ASP A 255 10.30 -4.02 -33.92
CA ASP A 255 9.60 -3.15 -34.87
C ASP A 255 10.52 -2.72 -36.02
N ALA A 256 11.75 -2.29 -35.71
CA ALA A 256 12.72 -1.84 -36.72
C ALA A 256 13.18 -2.97 -37.64
N VAL A 257 13.43 -4.17 -37.09
CA VAL A 257 13.81 -5.36 -37.87
C VAL A 257 12.68 -5.75 -38.82
N VAL A 258 11.44 -5.85 -38.33
CA VAL A 258 10.27 -6.18 -39.15
C VAL A 258 10.07 -5.13 -40.25
N GLN A 259 10.15 -3.84 -39.92
CA GLN A 259 10.03 -2.76 -40.90
C GLN A 259 11.10 -2.82 -41.99
N ASN A 260 12.36 -3.14 -41.64
CA ASN A 260 13.44 -3.28 -42.60
C ASN A 260 13.22 -4.48 -43.54
N GLN A 261 12.72 -5.62 -43.02
CA GLN A 261 12.44 -6.81 -43.84
C GLN A 261 11.35 -6.57 -44.90
N VAL A 262 10.38 -5.70 -44.62
CA VAL A 262 9.28 -5.40 -45.56
C VAL A 262 9.46 -4.10 -46.35
N LYS A 263 10.56 -3.37 -46.12
CA LYS A 263 10.78 -2.04 -46.72
C LYS A 263 10.83 -2.07 -48.25
N ASP A 264 11.45 -3.10 -48.81
CA ASP A 264 11.60 -3.29 -50.26
C ASP A 264 10.45 -4.12 -50.88
N GLN A 265 9.48 -4.53 -50.05
CA GLN A 265 8.27 -5.24 -50.48
C GLN A 265 7.19 -4.25 -50.94
N GLY A 266 6.21 -4.76 -51.70
CA GLY A 266 5.05 -3.98 -52.14
C GLY A 266 4.22 -3.42 -50.97
N TRP A 267 3.46 -2.34 -51.23
CA TRP A 267 2.70 -1.59 -50.22
C TRP A 267 1.76 -2.46 -49.36
N GLN A 268 1.22 -3.55 -49.93
CA GLN A 268 0.34 -4.49 -49.23
C GLN A 268 1.08 -5.24 -48.10
N ALA A 269 2.31 -5.69 -48.34
CA ALA A 269 3.13 -6.38 -47.34
C ALA A 269 3.51 -5.43 -46.19
N GLN A 270 3.83 -4.17 -46.52
CA GLN A 270 4.12 -3.14 -45.52
C GLN A 270 2.90 -2.83 -44.65
N LEU A 271 1.70 -2.75 -45.24
CA LEU A 271 0.46 -2.53 -44.51
C LEU A 271 0.11 -3.72 -43.60
N ALA A 272 0.23 -4.95 -44.11
CA ALA A 272 -0.01 -6.16 -43.32
C ALA A 272 0.94 -6.25 -42.11
N ALA A 273 2.23 -5.97 -42.31
CA ALA A 273 3.21 -5.93 -41.23
C ALA A 273 2.86 -4.87 -40.17
N LYS A 274 2.45 -3.65 -40.58
CA LYS A 274 2.01 -2.61 -39.64
C LYS A 274 0.80 -3.05 -38.82
N ILE A 275 -0.20 -3.67 -39.45
CA ILE A 275 -1.39 -4.17 -38.74
C ILE A 275 -1.00 -5.26 -37.73
N ALA A 276 -0.15 -6.21 -38.13
CA ALA A 276 0.34 -7.25 -37.24
C ALA A 276 1.12 -6.68 -36.04
N MET A 277 1.95 -5.66 -36.26
CA MET A 277 2.69 -4.99 -35.17
C MET A 277 1.77 -4.22 -34.23
N VAL A 278 0.76 -3.51 -34.73
CA VAL A 278 -0.24 -2.84 -33.88
C VAL A 278 -0.98 -3.86 -33.01
N ALA A 279 -1.41 -4.99 -33.60
CA ALA A 279 -2.07 -6.06 -32.85
C ALA A 279 -1.14 -6.65 -31.77
N TYR A 280 0.13 -6.93 -32.12
CA TYR A 280 1.13 -7.43 -31.18
C TYR A 280 1.43 -6.46 -30.03
N GLN A 281 1.57 -5.16 -30.33
CA GLN A 281 1.80 -4.13 -29.32
C GLN A 281 0.58 -3.99 -28.39
N ALA A 282 -0.64 -4.03 -28.93
CA ALA A 282 -1.87 -3.96 -28.13
C ALA A 282 -1.97 -5.13 -27.14
N SER A 283 -1.51 -6.33 -27.51
CA SER A 283 -1.57 -7.51 -26.63
C SER A 283 -0.39 -7.63 -25.66
N THR A 284 0.76 -7.00 -25.95
CA THR A 284 1.98 -7.16 -25.14
C THR A 284 2.34 -5.93 -24.32
N ASN A 285 1.91 -4.74 -24.73
CA ASN A 285 2.19 -3.48 -24.04
C ASN A 285 1.19 -3.19 -22.92
N ILE A 286 1.21 -4.09 -21.93
CA ILE A 286 0.32 -4.05 -20.77
C ILE A 286 1.17 -3.89 -19.52
N ALA A 287 0.88 -2.85 -18.73
CA ALA A 287 1.47 -2.63 -17.43
C ALA A 287 0.81 -3.54 -16.38
N ASP A 288 1.57 -3.93 -15.35
CA ASP A 288 1.00 -4.64 -14.21
C ASP A 288 0.13 -3.70 -13.36
N THR A 289 -1.17 -3.83 -13.50
CA THR A 289 -2.19 -3.05 -12.79
C THR A 289 -2.79 -3.78 -11.59
N ARG A 290 -2.27 -4.98 -11.26
CA ARG A 290 -2.78 -5.75 -10.13
C ARG A 290 -2.39 -5.09 -8.82
N THR A 291 -3.36 -4.93 -7.94
CA THR A 291 -3.18 -4.42 -6.57
C THR A 291 -4.33 -4.90 -5.70
N TRP A 292 -4.15 -4.86 -4.38
CA TRP A 292 -5.19 -5.24 -3.43
C TRP A 292 -6.14 -4.06 -3.18
N THR A 293 -7.18 -3.96 -4.01
CA THR A 293 -8.13 -2.83 -4.01
C THR A 293 -9.13 -2.83 -2.86
N THR A 294 -9.33 -3.97 -2.17
CA THR A 294 -10.30 -4.08 -1.07
C THR A 294 -9.74 -3.71 0.30
N LEU A 295 -8.47 -3.26 0.38
CA LEU A 295 -7.95 -2.64 1.60
C LEU A 295 -8.68 -1.31 1.82
N PRO A 296 -8.85 -0.83 3.06
CA PRO A 296 -9.46 0.46 3.30
C PRO A 296 -8.55 1.60 2.84
N LYS A 297 -9.11 2.79 2.61
CA LYS A 297 -8.32 4.01 2.41
C LYS A 297 -7.63 4.42 3.70
N GLN A 298 -8.34 4.31 4.83
CA GLN A 298 -7.83 4.66 6.15
C GLN A 298 -8.26 3.65 7.20
N PHE A 299 -7.36 3.39 8.13
CA PHE A 299 -7.71 2.92 9.46
C PHE A 299 -7.78 4.13 10.38
N GLN A 300 -8.89 4.26 11.08
CA GLN A 300 -9.08 5.23 12.14
C GLN A 300 -9.44 4.51 13.43
N TYR A 301 -9.30 5.19 14.56
CA TYR A 301 -9.80 4.67 15.81
C TYR A 301 -10.11 5.77 16.82
N CYS A 302 -10.95 5.44 17.79
CA CYS A 302 -11.04 6.14 19.06
C CYS A 302 -11.00 5.12 20.20
N ARG A 303 -10.76 5.63 21.41
CA ARG A 303 -10.82 4.85 22.65
C ARG A 303 -11.70 5.54 23.66
N LEU A 304 -12.40 4.75 24.47
CA LEU A 304 -13.22 5.23 25.57
C LEU A 304 -13.23 4.23 26.71
N ALA A 305 -13.52 4.70 27.93
CA ALA A 305 -13.85 3.81 29.02
C ALA A 305 -15.09 2.99 28.64
N THR A 306 -15.09 1.70 28.97
CA THR A 306 -16.25 0.84 28.69
C THR A 306 -17.46 1.35 29.47
N PRO A 307 -18.57 1.75 28.82
CA PRO A 307 -19.73 2.31 29.51
C PRO A 307 -20.41 1.24 30.37
N SER A 308 -21.00 1.66 31.50
CA SER A 308 -21.62 0.75 32.46
C SER A 308 -22.84 0.01 31.91
N ASP A 309 -23.60 0.66 31.02
CA ASP A 309 -24.73 0.06 30.30
C ASP A 309 -24.31 -0.77 29.08
N ARG A 310 -23.01 -0.77 28.75
CA ARG A 310 -22.42 -1.47 27.61
C ARG A 310 -23.02 -1.08 26.26
N GLN A 311 -23.60 0.11 26.11
CA GLN A 311 -24.17 0.56 24.85
C GLN A 311 -23.26 1.58 24.14
N LEU A 312 -23.05 1.38 22.84
CA LEU A 312 -22.43 2.36 21.95
C LEU A 312 -23.38 2.68 20.81
N THR A 313 -23.48 3.95 20.43
CA THR A 313 -24.11 4.38 19.18
C THR A 313 -23.05 4.84 18.20
N LEU A 314 -23.02 4.21 17.03
CA LEU A 314 -22.06 4.42 15.96
C LEU A 314 -22.75 5.20 14.84
N THR A 315 -22.21 6.36 14.46
CA THR A 315 -22.82 7.23 13.46
C THR A 315 -21.81 7.65 12.39
N SER A 316 -22.17 7.51 11.11
CA SER A 316 -21.38 7.99 9.99
C SER A 316 -22.30 8.52 8.89
N GLY A 317 -22.19 9.81 8.58
CA GLY A 317 -23.13 10.48 7.69
C GLY A 317 -24.57 10.37 8.21
N THR A 318 -25.47 9.81 7.39
CA THR A 318 -26.88 9.59 7.75
C THR A 318 -27.14 8.24 8.43
N GLN A 319 -26.12 7.38 8.55
CA GLN A 319 -26.27 6.07 9.14
C GLN A 319 -25.99 6.11 10.64
N SER A 320 -26.82 5.40 11.39
CA SER A 320 -26.65 5.24 12.83
C SER A 320 -27.01 3.82 13.25
N GLN A 321 -26.19 3.22 14.10
CA GLN A 321 -26.38 1.88 14.62
C GLN A 321 -25.99 1.82 16.09
N THR A 322 -26.88 1.32 16.94
CA THR A 322 -26.57 1.04 18.36
C THR A 322 -26.17 -0.43 18.52
N ILE A 323 -25.11 -0.67 19.29
CA ILE A 323 -24.62 -2.02 19.63
C ILE A 323 -24.49 -2.17 21.15
N THR A 324 -24.64 -3.42 21.61
CA THR A 324 -24.33 -3.81 22.99
C THR A 324 -22.99 -4.52 23.02
N LEU A 325 -22.08 -4.07 23.89
CA LEU A 325 -20.73 -4.60 24.04
C LEU A 325 -20.74 -5.96 24.74
N GLU A 326 -19.94 -6.89 24.23
CA GLU A 326 -19.67 -8.17 24.88
C GLU A 326 -19.08 -7.98 26.30
N PRO A 327 -19.37 -8.89 27.24
CA PRO A 327 -18.75 -8.87 28.57
C PRO A 327 -17.23 -9.07 28.52
N GLY A 328 -16.48 -7.97 28.53
CA GLY A 328 -15.03 -7.99 28.60
C GLY A 328 -14.45 -6.78 29.33
N LYS A 329 -13.17 -6.91 29.72
CA LYS A 329 -12.37 -5.81 30.25
C LYS A 329 -11.88 -4.91 29.12
N ILE A 330 -11.31 -5.51 28.09
CA ILE A 330 -10.87 -4.83 26.88
C ILE A 330 -11.76 -5.29 25.72
N ASN A 331 -12.57 -4.37 25.19
CA ASN A 331 -13.46 -4.66 24.06
C ASN A 331 -12.89 -4.03 22.79
N VAL A 332 -13.03 -4.72 21.67
CA VAL A 332 -12.72 -4.19 20.35
C VAL A 332 -13.99 -4.21 19.52
N VAL A 333 -14.39 -3.04 19.06
CA VAL A 333 -15.45 -2.87 18.06
C VAL A 333 -14.77 -2.52 16.75
N TYR A 334 -15.05 -3.30 15.73
CA TYR A 334 -14.48 -3.15 14.40
C TYR A 334 -15.56 -2.78 13.42
N VAL A 335 -15.48 -1.57 12.87
CA VAL A 335 -16.47 -0.99 11.98
C VAL A 335 -15.86 -0.81 10.60
N LYS A 336 -16.59 -1.20 9.55
CA LYS A 336 -16.17 -1.02 8.16
C LYS A 336 -17.23 -0.27 7.37
N SER A 337 -16.81 0.69 6.56
CA SER A 337 -17.60 1.28 5.49
C SER A 337 -16.73 1.54 4.26
N VAL A 338 -17.14 1.07 3.09
CA VAL A 338 -16.31 1.14 1.87
C VAL A 338 -16.49 2.44 1.08
N SER A 339 -17.41 3.32 1.49
CA SER A 339 -17.67 4.62 0.86
C SER A 339 -18.29 5.60 1.87
N SER A 340 -18.53 6.84 1.46
CA SER A 340 -19.24 7.84 2.26
C SER A 340 -20.72 7.50 2.53
N THR A 341 -21.31 6.55 1.79
CA THR A 341 -22.75 6.20 1.86
C THR A 341 -23.01 4.71 2.09
N SER A 342 -21.97 3.88 2.10
CA SER A 342 -22.08 2.43 2.30
C SER A 342 -22.52 2.10 3.73
N PRO A 343 -23.29 1.01 3.96
CA PRO A 343 -23.66 0.54 5.28
C PRO A 343 -22.47 0.35 6.23
N LEU A 344 -22.68 0.63 7.51
CA LEU A 344 -21.76 0.24 8.59
C LEU A 344 -21.82 -1.26 8.82
N TRP A 345 -20.69 -1.94 8.61
CA TRP A 345 -20.52 -3.34 8.99
C TRP A 345 -19.79 -3.39 10.32
N VAL A 346 -20.45 -3.95 11.33
CA VAL A 346 -19.93 -3.95 12.71
C VAL A 346 -19.67 -5.39 13.15
N SER A 347 -18.46 -5.64 13.63
CA SER A 347 -18.10 -6.84 14.39
C SER A 347 -17.46 -6.44 15.70
N GLN A 348 -17.50 -7.30 16.71
CA GLN A 348 -16.82 -7.06 17.98
C GLN A 348 -16.18 -8.34 18.50
N PHE A 349 -15.20 -8.17 19.37
CA PHE A 349 -14.58 -9.24 20.14
C PHE A 349 -13.93 -8.66 21.39
N ILE A 350 -13.53 -9.54 22.30
CA ILE A 350 -12.86 -9.18 23.55
C ILE A 350 -11.41 -9.64 23.52
N LEU A 351 -10.51 -8.84 24.09
CA LEU A 351 -9.13 -9.24 24.34
C LEU A 351 -9.05 -9.74 25.78
N GLN A 352 -8.92 -11.06 25.94
CA GLN A 352 -8.84 -11.77 27.23
C GLN A 352 -7.51 -12.50 27.40
#